data_AF-N1MJ99-F1
#
_entry.id   AF-N1MJ99-F1
#
_cell.length_a   1.000
_cell.length_b   1.000
_cell.length_c   1.000
_cell.angle_alpha   90.00
_cell.angle_beta   90.00
_cell.angle_gamma   90.00
#
_symmetry.space_group_name_H-M   'P 1'
#
loop_
_entity.id
_entity.type
_entity.pdbx_description
1 polymer ?
#
loop_
_entity_poly.entity_id
_entity_poly.type
_entity_poly.pdbx_seq_one_letter_code
_entity_poly.pdbx_strand_id
1 'polypeptide(L)' 'MMACAPALMNQEQKLVDLLSTVTSYSIDQTGALILASTSGKKLIARR' A
#
# COMPACT_ATOMS: atom_id res chain seq x y z
N MET A 1 -10.47 10.18 -21.79
CA MET A 1 -9.90 9.42 -20.66
C MET A 1 -9.79 7.97 -21.07
N MET A 2 -8.58 7.47 -21.32
CA MET A 2 -8.37 6.03 -21.44
C MET A 2 -8.20 5.48 -20.02
N ALA A 3 -9.03 4.52 -19.66
CA ALA A 3 -8.77 3.72 -18.46
C ALA A 3 -7.45 2.97 -18.64
N CYS A 4 -6.62 2.90 -17.61
CA CYS A 4 -5.42 2.08 -17.60
C CYS A 4 -5.74 0.61 -17.90
N ALA A 5 -4.74 -0.19 -18.28
CA ALA A 5 -4.92 -1.61 -18.50
C ALA A 5 -5.58 -2.30 -17.28
N PRO A 6 -6.50 -3.28 -17.46
CA PRO A 6 -7.24 -3.89 -16.35
C PRO A 6 -6.34 -4.44 -15.24
N ALA A 7 -5.16 -4.96 -15.57
CA ALA A 7 -4.18 -5.43 -14.60
C ALA A 7 -3.69 -4.33 -13.64
N LEU A 8 -3.51 -3.10 -14.14
CA LEU A 8 -3.10 -1.95 -13.33
C LEU A 8 -4.24 -1.49 -12.42
N MET A 9 -5.47 -1.41 -12.95
CA MET A 9 -6.64 -1.03 -12.14
C MET A 9 -6.90 -2.05 -11.02
N ASN A 10 -6.78 -3.34 -11.32
CA ASN A 10 -6.92 -4.40 -10.32
C ASN A 10 -5.82 -4.32 -9.25
N GLN A 11 -4.61 -3.91 -9.61
CA GLN A 11 -3.53 -3.70 -8.65
C GLN A 11 -3.79 -2.46 -7.78
N GLU A 12 -4.24 -1.37 -8.39
CA GLU A 12 -4.63 -0.14 -7.69
C GLU A 12 -5.72 -0.42 -6.66
N GLN A 13 -6.79 -1.13 -7.05
CA GLN A 13 -7.86 -1.49 -6.13
C GLN A 13 -7.35 -2.28 -4.93
N LYS A 14 -6.49 -3.29 -5.15
CA LYS A 14 -5.88 -4.06 -4.06
C LYS A 14 -5.05 -3.21 -3.11
N LEU A 15 -4.35 -2.20 -3.63
CA LEU A 15 -3.58 -1.27 -2.81
C LEU A 15 -4.52 -0.41 -1.96
N VAL A 16 -5.54 0.20 -2.58
CA VAL A 16 -6.53 1.04 -1.89
C VAL A 16 -7.28 0.25 -0.80
N ASP A 17 -7.70 -0.98 -1.11
CA ASP A 17 -8.35 -1.86 -0.16
C ASP A 17 -7.42 -2.16 1.04
N LEU A 18 -6.15 -2.45 0.79
CA LEU A 18 -5.18 -2.72 1.85
C LEU A 18 -4.91 -1.48 2.71
N LEU A 19 -4.82 -0.29 2.10
CA LEU A 19 -4.62 0.97 2.81
C LEU A 19 -5.77 1.28 3.78
N SER A 20 -7.00 0.91 3.44
CA SER A 20 -8.16 1.07 4.34
C SER A 20 -8.05 0.28 5.65
N THR A 21 -7.18 -0.74 5.69
CA THR A 21 -6.96 -1.60 6.86
C THR A 21 -5.72 -1.24 7.68
N VAL A 22 -4.99 -0.20 7.28
CA VAL A 22 -3.77 0.25 7.97
C VAL A 22 -4.14 0.89 9.31
N THR A 23 -3.46 0.45 10.37
CA THR A 23 -3.68 0.95 11.73
C THR A 23 -2.50 1.71 12.28
N SER A 24 -1.31 1.51 11.73
CA SER A 24 -0.10 2.19 12.20
C SER A 24 0.90 2.38 11.07
N TYR A 25 1.75 3.38 11.25
CA TYR A 25 2.84 3.70 10.34
C TYR A 25 4.14 3.91 11.13
N SER A 26 5.27 3.63 10.48
CA SER A 26 6.61 3.99 10.95
C SER A 26 7.53 4.29 9.77
N ILE A 27 8.59 5.04 10.04
CA ILE A 27 9.68 5.27 9.08
C ILE A 27 10.91 4.57 9.63
N ASP A 28 11.53 3.71 8.84
CA ASP A 28 12.75 3.00 9.28
C ASP A 28 14.03 3.84 9.07
N GLN A 29 15.16 3.28 9.47
CA GLN A 29 16.46 3.94 9.36
C GLN A 29 16.91 4.21 7.92
N THR A 30 16.32 3.53 6.93
CA THR A 30 16.58 3.74 5.50
C THR A 30 15.69 4.85 4.92
N GLY A 31 14.72 5.33 5.69
CA GLY A 31 13.70 6.27 5.23
C GLY A 31 12.50 5.61 4.56
N ALA A 32 12.37 4.28 4.63
CA ALA A 32 11.22 3.59 4.07
C ALA A 32 9.99 3.77 4.98
N LEU A 33 8.84 4.04 4.36
CA LEU A 33 7.55 4.09 5.05
C LEU A 33 6.99 2.68 5.19
N ILE A 34 6.83 2.23 6.42
CA ILE A 34 6.24 0.94 6.77
C ILE A 34 4.82 1.19 7.29
N LEU A 35 3.82 0.61 6.63
CA LEU A 35 2.43 0.63 7.08
C LEU A 35 2.05 -0.77 7.55
N ALA A 36 1.51 -0.89 8.76
CA ALA A 36 1.01 -2.16 9.28
C ALA A 36 -0.53 -2.18 9.30
N SER A 37 -1.11 -3.27 8.83
CA SER A 37 -2.56 -3.47 8.83
C SER A 37 -3.06 -4.29 10.00
N THR A 38 -4.38 -4.26 10.22
CA THR A 38 -5.09 -5.09 11.21
C THR A 38 -4.78 -6.58 11.08
N SER A 39 -4.49 -7.05 9.86
CA SER A 39 -4.14 -8.45 9.58
C SER A 39 -2.68 -8.82 9.88
N GLY A 40 -1.85 -7.87 10.30
CA GLY A 40 -0.41 -8.05 10.50
C GLY A 40 0.42 -7.96 9.21
N LYS A 41 -0.21 -7.71 8.05
CA LYS A 41 0.51 -7.44 6.79
C LYS A 41 1.21 -6.09 6.86
N LYS A 42 2.38 -6.00 6.21
CA LYS A 42 3.16 -4.77 6.09
C LYS A 42 3.27 -4.33 4.63
N LEU A 43 2.98 -3.06 4.37
CA LEU A 43 3.32 -2.37 3.13
C LEU A 43 4.61 -1.59 3.37
N ILE A 44 5.57 -1.71 2.45
CA ILE A 44 6.84 -0.97 2.51
C ILE A 44 6.90 -0.10 1.27
N ALA A 45 6.84 1.22 1.45
CA ALA A 45 7.06 2.19 0.39
C ALA A 45 8.52 2.70 0.46
N ARG A 46 9.20 2.63 -0.68
CA ARG A 46 10.59 3.05 -0.86
C ARG A 46 10.69 4.01 -2.05
N ARG A 47 11.67 4.90 -2.03
CA ARG A 47 11.97 5.83 -3.13
C ARG A 47 12.66 5.11 -4.29
#